data_AF-A0A3B9F0S1-F1
#
_entry.id   AF-A0A3B9F0S1-F1
#
_cell.length_a   1.000
_cell.length_b   1.000
_cell.length_c   1.000
_cell.angle_alpha   90.00
_cell.angle_beta   90.00
_cell.angle_gamma   90.00
#
_symmetry.space_group_name_H-M   'P 1'
#
loop_
_entity.id
_entity.type
_entity.pdbx_description
1 polymer ?
#
loop_
_entity_poly.entity_id
_entity_poly.type
_entity_poly.pdbx_seq_one_letter_code
_entity_poly.pdbx_strand_id
1 'polypeptide(L)'
;KTGTAQNYTDGWFIGYNPSVVAGVWVGASSPGVHFNNGSYGSGSAMALPVFGEFFRMANRNQDLSAYTGAAFAPLNDRLAQKLDCPDYREEELLDKLRDLFHSEEGTRARDEDDETEKKGFFKRIFGKDRGN
;
A
#
# COMPACT_ATOMS: atom_id res chain seq x y z
N LYS A 1 -2.03 6.19 -10.76
CA LYS A 1 -1.85 4.90 -11.48
C LYS A 1 -0.54 4.94 -12.25
N THR A 2 0.32 3.94 -12.05
CA THR A 2 1.55 3.73 -12.82
C THR A 2 1.27 2.95 -14.10
N GLY A 3 2.10 3.17 -15.12
CA GLY A 3 2.24 2.28 -16.27
C GLY A 3 3.67 2.31 -16.81
N THR A 4 4.06 1.21 -17.45
CA THR A 4 5.42 0.95 -17.95
C THR A 4 5.28 0.26 -19.31
N ALA A 5 5.97 0.76 -20.33
CA ALA A 5 6.06 0.08 -21.61
C ALA A 5 7.04 -1.10 -21.54
N GLN A 6 6.94 -2.01 -22.52
CA GLN A 6 7.85 -3.13 -22.64
C GLN A 6 9.30 -2.65 -22.78
N ASN A 7 10.26 -3.43 -22.27
CA ASN A 7 11.68 -3.09 -22.27
C ASN A 7 12.02 -1.77 -21.57
N TYR A 8 11.09 -1.21 -20.77
CA TYR A 8 11.30 0.00 -20.00
C TYR A 8 11.64 1.23 -20.84
N THR A 9 11.10 1.31 -22.06
CA THR A 9 11.27 2.45 -22.97
C THR A 9 10.55 3.70 -22.48
N ASP A 10 9.41 3.49 -21.84
CA ASP A 10 8.52 4.54 -21.37
C ASP A 10 7.93 4.17 -20.02
N GLY A 11 7.72 5.19 -19.19
CA GLY A 11 6.99 5.08 -17.94
C GLY A 11 6.12 6.30 -17.74
N TRP A 12 4.92 6.06 -17.22
CA TRP A 12 3.97 7.13 -16.94
C TRP A 12 3.32 6.95 -15.58
N PHE A 13 2.90 8.08 -15.04
CA PHE A 13 2.05 8.15 -13.87
C PHE A 13 0.93 9.16 -14.11
N ILE A 14 -0.30 8.74 -13.87
CA ILE A 14 -1.49 9.62 -13.93
C ILE A 14 -2.15 9.61 -12.55
N GLY A 15 -2.41 10.79 -12.00
CA GLY A 15 -3.08 10.96 -10.72
C GLY A 15 -3.97 12.19 -10.73
N TYR A 16 -4.91 12.24 -9.79
CA TYR A 16 -5.87 13.32 -9.71
C TYR A 16 -6.39 13.52 -8.29
N ASN A 17 -6.88 14.72 -8.04
CA ASN A 17 -7.81 15.06 -6.96
C ASN A 17 -9.11 15.61 -7.61
N PRO A 18 -10.10 16.11 -6.85
CA PRO A 18 -11.34 16.62 -7.44
C PRO A 18 -11.20 17.80 -8.41
N SER A 19 -10.09 18.55 -8.34
CA SER A 19 -9.91 19.81 -9.07
C SER A 19 -8.76 19.77 -10.08
N VAL A 20 -7.87 18.78 -9.99
CA VAL A 20 -6.64 18.68 -10.79
C VAL A 20 -6.45 17.24 -11.24
N VAL A 21 -6.22 17.08 -12.55
CA VAL A 21 -5.67 15.86 -13.14
C VAL A 21 -4.27 16.18 -13.64
N ALA A 22 -3.29 15.34 -13.31
CA ALA A 22 -1.95 15.47 -13.85
C ALA A 22 -1.42 14.12 -14.33
N GLY A 23 -0.63 14.18 -15.40
CA GLY A 23 0.07 13.05 -15.98
C GLY A 23 1.53 13.41 -16.17
N VAL A 24 2.41 12.48 -15.80
CA VAL A 24 3.84 12.56 -16.10
C VAL A 24 4.18 11.38 -17.00
N TRP A 25 4.88 11.67 -18.09
CA TRP A 25 5.52 10.67 -18.94
C TRP A 25 7.03 10.92 -18.93
N VAL A 26 7.79 9.84 -18.87
CA VAL A 26 9.25 9.84 -18.99
C VAL A 26 9.62 8.77 -20.01
N GLY A 27 10.41 9.18 -21.01
CA GLY A 27 10.90 8.33 -22.09
C GLY A 27 11.85 9.12 -22.99
N ALA A 28 12.35 8.47 -24.04
CA ALA A 28 13.23 9.09 -25.03
C ALA A 28 12.52 9.22 -26.39
N SER A 29 13.04 10.10 -27.26
CA SER A 29 12.49 10.26 -28.61
C SER A 29 12.63 9.02 -29.49
N SER A 30 13.63 8.16 -29.18
CA SER A 30 13.83 6.87 -29.83
C SER A 30 13.72 5.75 -28.79
N PRO A 31 12.92 4.70 -29.02
CA PRO A 31 12.77 3.58 -28.08
C PRO A 31 14.06 2.81 -27.81
N GLY A 32 15.07 2.94 -28.66
CA GLY A 32 16.38 2.31 -28.44
C GLY A 32 17.16 2.91 -27.26
N VAL A 33 16.77 4.10 -26.78
CA VAL A 33 17.32 4.71 -25.57
C VAL A 33 16.34 4.44 -24.43
N HIS A 34 16.67 3.44 -23.60
CA HIS A 34 15.82 2.99 -22.52
C HIS A 34 16.64 2.50 -21.34
N PHE A 35 15.97 2.27 -20.20
CA PHE A 35 16.62 1.68 -19.04
C PHE A 35 16.79 0.17 -19.20
N ASN A 36 17.88 -0.37 -18.65
CA ASN A 36 18.20 -1.80 -18.78
C ASN A 36 17.34 -2.71 -17.88
N ASN A 37 16.69 -2.16 -16.86
CA ASN A 37 15.89 -2.95 -15.92
C ASN A 37 14.74 -2.13 -15.29
N GLY A 38 13.79 -2.83 -14.66
CA GLY A 38 12.61 -2.22 -14.07
C GLY A 38 12.86 -1.44 -12.78
N SER A 39 13.99 -1.69 -12.10
CA SER A 39 14.37 -0.92 -10.90
C SER A 39 14.58 0.55 -11.23
N TYR A 40 15.08 0.85 -12.43
CA TYR A 40 15.23 2.23 -12.92
C TYR A 40 14.15 2.64 -13.92
N GLY A 41 13.68 1.68 -14.73
CA GLY A 41 12.83 1.95 -15.89
C GLY A 41 11.34 1.70 -15.70
N SER A 42 10.89 1.35 -14.49
CA SER A 42 9.45 1.26 -14.21
C SER A 42 8.81 2.64 -14.12
N GLY A 43 7.52 2.76 -14.45
CA GLY A 43 6.76 4.01 -14.24
C GLY A 43 6.77 4.49 -12.79
N SER A 44 6.88 3.57 -11.82
CA SER A 44 7.08 3.88 -10.40
C SER A 44 8.45 4.45 -10.07
N ALA A 45 9.51 4.06 -10.80
CA ALA A 45 10.85 4.59 -10.60
C ALA A 45 11.08 5.90 -11.36
N MET A 46 10.46 6.07 -12.53
CA MET A 46 10.67 7.22 -13.41
C MET A 46 9.66 8.35 -13.19
N ALA A 47 8.38 8.09 -13.46
CA ALA A 47 7.36 9.13 -13.56
C ALA A 47 6.73 9.49 -12.22
N LEU A 48 6.56 8.51 -11.31
CA LEU A 48 5.97 8.73 -10.00
C LEU A 48 6.75 9.73 -9.12
N PRO A 49 8.10 9.69 -9.02
CA PRO A 49 8.83 10.67 -8.21
C PRO A 49 8.64 12.10 -8.71
N VAL A 50 8.62 12.31 -10.03
CA VAL A 50 8.37 13.62 -10.64
C VAL A 50 6.95 14.11 -10.34
N PHE A 51 5.95 13.24 -10.45
CA PHE A 51 4.56 13.56 -10.08
C PHE A 51 4.46 13.93 -8.59
N GLY A 52 5.12 13.15 -7.72
CA GLY A 52 5.12 13.38 -6.28
C GLY A 52 5.75 14.72 -5.91
N GLU A 53 6.88 15.05 -6.54
CA GLU A 53 7.55 16.34 -6.35
C GLU A 53 6.69 17.51 -6.85
N PHE A 54 6.08 17.38 -8.03
CA PHE A 54 5.15 18.37 -8.57
C PHE A 54 4.00 18.66 -7.59
N PHE A 55 3.30 17.63 -7.09
CA PHE A 55 2.21 17.83 -6.13
C PHE A 55 2.72 18.33 -4.77
N ARG A 56 3.92 17.93 -4.33
CA ARG A 56 4.55 18.44 -3.10
C ARG A 56 4.81 19.94 -3.20
N MET A 57 5.33 20.40 -4.33
CA MET A 57 5.57 21.82 -4.60
C MET A 57 4.27 22.59 -4.73
N ALA A 58 3.30 22.06 -5.49
CA ALA A 58 2.00 22.69 -5.71
C ALA A 58 1.22 22.85 -4.38
N ASN A 59 1.23 21.83 -3.52
CA ASN A 59 0.62 21.89 -2.19
C ASN A 59 1.26 22.92 -1.23
N ARG A 60 2.51 23.33 -1.47
CA ARG A 60 3.19 24.36 -0.68
C ARG A 60 2.92 25.78 -1.20
N ASN A 61 2.38 25.92 -2.41
CA ASN A 61 2.04 27.21 -2.98
C ASN A 61 0.61 27.63 -2.54
N GLN A 62 0.51 28.74 -1.83
CA GLN A 62 -0.77 29.26 -1.33
C GLN A 62 -1.74 29.59 -2.47
N ASP A 63 -1.25 30.07 -3.61
CA ASP A 63 -2.08 30.42 -4.78
C ASP A 63 -2.76 29.20 -5.40
N LEU A 64 -2.18 28.01 -5.20
CA LEU A 64 -2.70 26.75 -5.75
C LEU A 64 -3.48 25.92 -4.72
N SER A 65 -3.51 26.36 -3.46
CA SER A 65 -4.09 25.61 -2.34
C SER A 65 -5.57 25.24 -2.55
N ALA A 66 -6.34 26.13 -3.20
CA ALA A 66 -7.74 25.89 -3.55
C ALA A 66 -7.93 24.68 -4.49
N TYR A 67 -6.94 24.40 -5.33
CA TYR A 67 -6.98 23.28 -6.28
C TYR A 67 -6.33 22.02 -5.70
N THR A 68 -5.17 22.15 -5.07
CA THR A 68 -4.38 20.98 -4.65
C THR A 68 -4.89 20.37 -3.34
N GLY A 69 -5.49 21.19 -2.46
CA GLY A 69 -6.11 20.76 -1.20
C GLY A 69 -7.54 20.24 -1.34
N ALA A 70 -8.08 20.15 -2.56
CA ALA A 70 -9.43 19.63 -2.79
C ALA A 70 -9.53 18.15 -2.36
N ALA A 71 -10.60 17.83 -1.62
CA ALA A 71 -10.88 16.48 -1.14
C ALA A 71 -12.18 15.94 -1.74
N PHE A 72 -12.22 14.63 -2.00
CA PHE A 72 -13.45 13.99 -2.44
C PHE A 72 -14.49 14.05 -1.32
N ALA A 73 -15.77 14.20 -1.70
CA ALA A 73 -16.85 14.13 -0.74
C ALA A 73 -16.81 12.76 -0.02
N PRO A 74 -17.09 12.73 1.30
CA PRO A 74 -17.17 11.46 2.01
C PRO A 74 -18.24 10.57 1.40
N LEU A 75 -18.02 9.26 1.46
CA LEU A 75 -19.03 8.29 1.08
C LEU A 75 -20.19 8.35 2.07
N ASN A 76 -21.42 8.13 1.59
CA ASN A 76 -22.57 7.94 2.49
C ASN A 76 -22.54 6.56 3.15
N ASP A 77 -23.25 6.41 4.27
CA ASP A 77 -23.25 5.18 5.09
C ASP A 77 -23.60 3.93 4.28
N ARG A 78 -24.56 4.05 3.36
CA ARG A 78 -24.99 2.93 2.50
C ARG A 78 -23.88 2.46 1.56
N LEU A 79 -23.10 3.38 0.99
CA LEU A 79 -21.97 3.06 0.11
C LEU A 79 -20.79 2.54 0.92
N ALA A 80 -20.52 3.11 2.10
CA ALA A 80 -19.49 2.63 3.00
C ALA A 80 -19.74 1.16 3.38
N GLN A 81 -20.98 0.80 3.76
CA GLN A 81 -21.37 -0.57 4.07
C GLN A 81 -21.21 -1.54 2.88
N LYS A 82 -21.35 -1.07 1.64
CA LYS A 82 -21.14 -1.91 0.45
C LYS A 82 -19.67 -2.21 0.17
N LEU A 83 -18.76 -1.38 0.66
CA LEU A 83 -17.32 -1.54 0.50
C LEU A 83 -16.67 -2.25 1.70
N ASP A 84 -17.44 -2.46 2.78
CA ASP A 84 -17.04 -3.21 3.97
C ASP A 84 -17.04 -4.72 3.69
N CYS A 85 -16.11 -5.16 2.85
CA CYS A 85 -15.84 -6.57 2.62
C CYS A 85 -14.63 -7.01 3.46
N PRO A 86 -14.63 -8.25 4.00
CA PRO A 86 -13.44 -8.78 4.66
C PRO A 86 -12.26 -8.80 3.68
N ASP A 87 -11.07 -8.52 4.19
CA ASP A 87 -9.84 -8.59 3.41
C ASP A 87 -9.70 -10.00 2.82
N TYR A 88 -9.62 -10.09 1.48
CA TYR A 88 -9.36 -11.35 0.82
C TYR A 88 -7.87 -11.67 0.92
N ARG A 89 -7.54 -12.78 1.57
CA ARG A 89 -6.21 -13.38 1.56
C ARG A 89 -6.30 -14.74 0.88
N GLU A 90 -5.43 -15.01 -0.08
CA GLU A 90 -5.28 -16.36 -0.61
C GLU A 90 -4.82 -17.28 0.53
N GLU A 91 -5.50 -18.40 0.73
CA GLU A 91 -5.07 -19.39 1.72
C GLU A 91 -3.73 -19.99 1.29
N GLU A 92 -2.71 -19.72 2.09
CA GLU A 92 -1.41 -20.34 1.88
C GLU A 92 -1.48 -21.84 2.19
N LEU A 93 -0.53 -22.60 1.66
CA LEU A 93 -0.46 -24.05 1.90
C LEU A 93 -0.48 -24.40 3.39
N LEU A 94 0.10 -23.54 4.24
CA LEU A 94 0.11 -23.69 5.69
C LEU A 94 -1.26 -23.47 6.34
N ASP A 95 -2.08 -22.56 5.83
CA ASP A 95 -3.45 -22.33 6.32
C ASP A 95 -4.31 -23.58 6.03
N LYS A 96 -4.19 -24.16 4.82
CA LYS A 96 -4.86 -25.41 4.45
C LYS A 96 -4.38 -26.61 5.27
N LEU A 97 -3.08 -26.70 5.52
CA LEU A 97 -2.50 -27.75 6.36
C LEU A 97 -3.01 -27.63 7.80
N ARG A 98 -3.00 -26.42 8.38
CA ARG A 98 -3.54 -26.16 9.72
C ARG A 98 -5.01 -26.57 9.80
N ASP A 99 -5.82 -26.21 8.81
CA ASP A 99 -7.25 -26.53 8.80
C ASP A 99 -7.51 -28.05 8.64
N LEU A 100 -6.65 -28.75 7.89
CA LEU A 100 -6.65 -30.22 7.82
C LEU A 100 -6.29 -30.86 9.17
N PHE A 101 -5.25 -30.38 9.85
CA PHE A 101 -4.81 -30.92 11.15
C PHE A 101 -5.73 -30.52 12.31
N HIS A 102 -6.50 -29.43 12.20
CA HIS A 102 -7.53 -29.05 13.19
C HIS A 102 -8.87 -29.77 12.99
N SER A 103 -9.05 -30.52 11.90
CA SER A 103 -10.31 -31.27 11.66
C SER A 103 -10.48 -32.53 12.52
N GLU A 104 -9.48 -32.93 13.33
CA GLU A 104 -9.54 -34.13 14.18
C GLU A 104 -9.87 -33.91 15.66
N GLU A 105 -9.97 -32.67 16.17
CA GLU A 105 -10.35 -32.46 17.58
C GLU A 105 -11.63 -31.63 17.72
N GLY A 106 -12.68 -32.28 18.23
CA GLY A 106 -14.01 -31.71 18.38
C GLY A 106 -14.11 -30.58 19.42
N THR A 107 -14.99 -29.63 19.08
CA THR A 107 -15.77 -28.73 19.95
C THR A 107 -15.11 -27.49 20.60
N ARG A 108 -15.58 -26.32 20.10
CA ARG A 108 -15.85 -25.00 20.75
C ARG A 108 -14.68 -24.19 21.37
N ALA A 109 -14.41 -23.02 20.78
CA ALA A 109 -14.32 -21.68 21.42
C ALA A 109 -14.10 -20.62 20.31
N ARG A 110 -15.07 -19.73 20.03
CA ARG A 110 -15.03 -18.28 20.31
C ARG A 110 -13.64 -17.64 20.19
N ASP A 111 -13.45 -16.92 19.08
CA ASP A 111 -12.34 -15.99 18.90
C ASP A 111 -12.57 -14.76 19.81
N GLU A 112 -11.78 -14.66 20.88
CA GLU A 112 -11.51 -13.41 21.60
C GLU A 112 -10.01 -13.12 21.45
N ASP A 113 -9.73 -11.89 21.05
CA ASP A 113 -8.43 -11.34 20.68
C ASP A 113 -7.33 -11.56 21.74
N ASP A 114 -6.20 -12.15 21.33
CA ASP A 114 -5.02 -12.30 22.19
C ASP A 114 -3.99 -11.18 21.94
N GLU A 115 -4.26 -10.00 22.50
CA GLU A 115 -3.24 -8.95 22.72
C GLU A 115 -2.62 -9.02 24.14
N THR A 116 -3.09 -9.91 25.02
CA THR A 116 -2.70 -9.89 26.44
C THR A 116 -1.53 -10.80 26.81
N GLU A 117 -1.26 -11.90 26.10
CA GLU A 117 -0.17 -12.82 26.50
C GLU A 117 1.24 -12.24 26.31
N LYS A 118 1.44 -11.34 25.34
CA LYS A 118 2.79 -10.80 25.05
C LYS A 118 3.35 -9.95 26.22
N LYS A 119 2.53 -9.33 27.06
CA LYS A 119 3.04 -8.53 28.20
C LYS A 119 3.54 -9.39 29.36
N GLY A 120 2.95 -10.57 29.60
CA GLY A 120 3.34 -11.47 30.68
C GLY A 120 4.63 -12.25 30.39
N PHE A 121 4.80 -12.67 29.14
CA PHE A 121 5.92 -13.51 28.72
C PHE A 121 7.26 -12.76 28.70
N PHE A 122 7.28 -11.51 28.22
CA PHE A 122 8.50 -10.70 28.18
C PHE A 122 9.01 -10.29 29.57
N LYS A 123 8.12 -10.08 30.54
CA LYS A 123 8.51 -9.79 31.94
C LYS A 123 9.19 -11.00 32.61
N ARG A 124 8.83 -12.23 32.20
CA ARG A 124 9.42 -13.46 32.73
C ARG A 124 10.76 -13.81 32.09
N ILE A 125 11.00 -13.41 30.85
CA ILE A 125 12.23 -13.72 30.11
C ILE A 125 13.34 -12.68 30.33
N PHE A 126 13.02 -11.40 30.53
CA PHE A 126 14.04 -10.34 30.66
C PHE A 126 14.20 -9.75 32.07
N GLY A 127 13.53 -10.34 33.06
CA GLY A 127 13.53 -9.88 34.45
C GLY A 127 14.40 -10.70 35.40
N LYS A 128 15.69 -10.95 35.06
CA LYS A 128 16.65 -11.42 36.06
C LYS A 128 18.07 -11.07 35.64
N ASP A 129 18.62 -10.00 36.21
CA ASP A 129 20.07 -9.85 36.27
C ASP A 129 20.54 -9.15 37.56
N ARG A 130 21.47 -9.86 38.22
CA ARG A 130 22.41 -9.49 39.30
C ARG A 130 21.91 -9.35 40.74
N GLY A 131 22.24 -10.37 41.54
CA GLY A 131 22.59 -10.20 42.94
C GLY A 131 24.12 -10.09 43.07
N ASN A 132 24.57 -9.06 43.79
CA ASN A 132 25.34 -9.13 45.05
C ASN A 132 25.70 -7.69 45.45
#